data_AF-A0A4Q7IJU7-F1
#
_entry.id   AF-A0A4Q7IJU7-F1
#
_cell.length_a   1.000
_cell.length_b   1.000
_cell.length_c   1.000
_cell.angle_alpha   90.00
_cell.angle_beta   90.00
_cell.angle_gamma   90.00
#
_symmetry.space_group_name_H-M   'P 1'
#
loop_
_entity.id
_entity.type
_entity.pdbx_description
1 polymer ?
#
loop_
_entity_poly.entity_id
_entity_poly.type
_entity_poly.pdbx_seq_one_letter_code
_entity_poly.pdbx_strand_id
1 'polypeptide(L)'
;MSDSLAVKGHAHLGSHKYNKLVKFGAVYDLLATSLLMLPFLVAPILGVIMQLDSAMGFNSTFKPLDSTSLFLICLGACYVTIWGVFRFLNPSYQVGRLDAILRFTVAIIQIICVGMGATPILLGITAVLITLGLVQWFMAESLSD
;
A
#
# COMPACT_ATOMS: atom_id res chain seq x y z
N MET A 1 40.92 -12.87 4.53
CA MET A 1 40.18 -12.49 5.76
C MET A 1 39.56 -11.09 5.68
N SER A 2 40.22 -10.11 5.03
CA SER A 2 39.67 -8.76 4.80
C SER A 2 38.41 -8.72 3.91
N ASP A 3 38.39 -9.47 2.79
CA ASP A 3 37.22 -9.50 1.89
C ASP A 3 35.94 -10.07 2.51
N SER A 4 36.06 -11.06 3.39
CA SER A 4 34.90 -11.67 4.06
C SER A 4 34.20 -10.71 5.03
N LEU A 5 34.95 -9.79 5.64
CA LEU A 5 34.41 -8.77 6.53
C LEU A 5 33.73 -7.64 5.74
N ALA A 6 34.29 -7.25 4.59
CA ALA A 6 33.68 -6.28 3.69
C ALA A 6 32.35 -6.79 3.13
N VAL A 7 32.30 -8.03 2.65
CA VAL A 7 31.07 -8.67 2.12
C VAL A 7 29.97 -8.76 3.20
N LYS A 8 30.31 -9.17 4.43
CA LYS A 8 29.34 -9.18 5.56
C LYS A 8 28.85 -7.78 5.92
N GLY A 9 29.72 -6.77 5.86
CA GLY A 9 29.35 -5.38 6.10
C GLY A 9 28.33 -4.86 5.10
N HIS A 10 28.56 -5.08 3.80
CA HIS A 10 27.63 -4.69 2.73
C HIS A 10 26.27 -5.40 2.83
N ALA A 11 26.25 -6.70 3.11
CA ALA A 11 25.02 -7.48 3.28
C ALA A 11 24.17 -7.00 4.48
N HIS A 12 24.80 -6.65 5.60
CA HIS A 12 24.10 -6.13 6.78
C HIS A 12 23.54 -4.73 6.55
N LEU A 13 24.26 -3.86 5.83
CA LEU A 13 23.81 -2.53 5.43
C LEU A 13 22.63 -2.59 4.45
N GLY A 14 22.65 -3.51 3.49
CA GLY A 14 21.54 -3.77 2.57
C GLY A 14 20.29 -4.25 3.29
N SER A 15 20.43 -5.21 4.21
CA SER A 15 19.34 -5.74 5.04
C SER A 15 18.68 -4.65 5.91
N HIS A 16 19.49 -3.78 6.51
CA HIS A 16 18.97 -2.70 7.35
C HIS A 16 18.21 -1.63 6.54
N LYS A 17 18.69 -1.29 5.33
CA LYS A 17 17.99 -0.36 4.43
C LYS A 17 16.66 -0.95 3.95
N TYR A 18 16.66 -2.23 3.60
CA TYR A 18 15.45 -2.95 3.19
C TYR A 18 14.39 -2.96 4.30
N ASN A 19 14.78 -3.30 5.53
CA ASN A 19 13.86 -3.31 6.66
C ASN A 19 13.26 -1.92 6.96
N LYS A 20 14.03 -0.84 6.78
CA LYS A 20 13.51 0.53 6.88
C LYS A 20 12.47 0.83 5.80
N LEU A 21 12.69 0.38 4.57
CA LEU A 21 11.74 0.56 3.46
C LEU A 21 10.41 -0.18 3.74
N VAL A 22 10.48 -1.44 4.19
CA VAL A 22 9.28 -2.22 4.53
C VAL A 22 8.50 -1.56 5.67
N LYS A 23 9.19 -1.08 6.71
CA LYS A 23 8.55 -0.34 7.80
C LYS A 23 7.93 0.98 7.34
N PHE A 24 8.60 1.72 6.48
CA PHE A 24 8.06 2.96 5.93
C PHE A 24 6.78 2.73 5.12
N GLY A 25 6.79 1.73 4.23
CA GLY A 25 5.58 1.32 3.51
C GLY A 25 4.46 0.87 4.44
N ALA A 26 4.77 0.12 5.50
CA ALA A 26 3.79 -0.28 6.50
C ALA A 26 3.17 0.93 7.23
N VAL A 27 3.97 1.93 7.64
CA VAL A 27 3.45 3.14 8.29
C VAL A 27 2.55 3.94 7.35
N TYR A 28 2.94 4.08 6.08
CA TYR A 28 2.11 4.73 5.07
C TYR A 28 0.75 4.04 4.94
N ASP A 29 0.76 2.71 4.76
CA ASP A 29 -0.48 1.92 4.61
C ASP A 29 -1.35 2.00 5.88
N LEU A 30 -0.74 2.00 7.07
CA LEU A 30 -1.47 2.15 8.34
C LEU A 30 -2.15 3.52 8.42
N LEU A 31 -1.45 4.61 8.15
CA LEU A 31 -2.03 5.95 8.20
C LEU A 31 -3.13 6.15 7.16
N ALA A 32 -2.94 5.59 5.96
CA ALA A 32 -3.92 5.69 4.88
C ALA A 32 -5.19 4.88 5.15
N THR A 33 -5.08 3.73 5.81
CA THR A 33 -6.16 2.73 5.84
C THR A 33 -6.79 2.52 7.22
N SER A 34 -6.11 2.83 8.33
CA SER A 34 -6.63 2.53 9.66
C SER A 34 -7.91 3.30 9.99
N LEU A 35 -8.07 4.51 9.45
CA LEU A 35 -9.28 5.32 9.64
C LEU A 35 -10.49 4.67 8.94
N LEU A 36 -10.28 3.96 7.84
CA LEU A 36 -11.35 3.25 7.12
C LEU A 36 -11.86 1.99 7.85
N MET A 37 -11.20 1.56 8.92
CA MET A 37 -11.72 0.50 9.79
C MET A 37 -12.95 0.94 10.58
N LEU A 38 -13.11 2.25 10.79
CA LEU A 38 -14.19 2.83 11.57
C LEU A 38 -15.34 3.21 10.64
N PRO A 39 -16.52 2.54 10.71
CA PRO A 39 -17.59 2.74 9.73
C PRO A 39 -18.06 4.20 9.60
N PHE A 40 -18.10 4.93 10.72
CA PHE A 40 -18.52 6.33 10.74
C PHE A 40 -17.49 7.31 10.15
N LEU A 41 -16.24 6.88 9.91
CA LEU A 41 -15.22 7.69 9.25
C LEU A 41 -15.20 7.51 7.73
N VAL A 42 -15.77 6.43 7.20
CA VAL A 42 -15.74 6.15 5.76
C VAL A 42 -16.48 7.22 4.96
N ALA A 43 -17.67 7.64 5.40
CA ALA A 43 -18.44 8.66 4.70
C ALA A 43 -17.74 10.04 4.68
N PRO A 44 -17.21 10.57 5.82
CA PRO A 44 -16.37 11.78 5.80
C PRO A 44 -15.16 11.67 4.86
N ILE A 45 -14.44 10.55 4.88
CA ILE A 45 -13.27 10.34 4.00
C ILE A 45 -13.68 10.34 2.54
N LEU A 46 -14.78 9.65 2.19
CA LEU A 46 -15.32 9.67 0.83
C LEU A 46 -15.68 11.10 0.41
N GLY A 47 -16.26 11.89 1.31
CA GLY A 47 -16.56 13.31 1.06
C GLY A 47 -15.33 14.15 0.73
N VAL A 48 -14.19 13.90 1.37
CA VAL A 48 -12.90 14.55 1.03
C VAL A 48 -12.43 14.13 -0.36
N ILE A 49 -12.53 12.83 -0.69
CA ILE A 49 -12.16 12.31 -2.03
C ILE A 49 -13.04 12.94 -3.12
N MET A 50 -14.34 13.06 -2.88
CA MET A 50 -15.28 13.71 -3.80
C MET A 50 -14.92 15.18 -4.04
N GLN A 51 -14.52 15.91 -2.99
CA GLN A 51 -14.07 17.30 -3.12
C GLN A 51 -12.79 17.40 -3.94
N LEU A 52 -11.82 16.52 -3.71
CA LEU A 52 -10.59 16.47 -4.51
C LEU A 52 -10.86 16.11 -5.97
N ASP A 53 -11.77 15.16 -6.22
CA ASP A 53 -12.14 14.73 -7.57
C ASP A 53 -12.77 15.89 -8.37
N SER A 54 -13.67 16.63 -7.72
CA SER A 54 -14.27 17.83 -8.30
C SER A 54 -13.24 18.94 -8.49
N ALA A 55 -12.35 19.18 -7.53
CA ALA A 55 -11.31 20.21 -7.62
C ALA A 55 -10.30 19.94 -8.75
N MET A 56 -10.03 18.66 -9.06
CA MET A 56 -9.19 18.25 -10.19
C MET A 56 -9.94 18.20 -11.53
N GLY A 57 -11.26 18.45 -11.52
CA GLY A 57 -12.08 18.50 -12.73
C GLY A 57 -12.53 17.14 -13.29
N PHE A 58 -12.31 16.04 -12.55
CA PHE A 58 -12.71 14.70 -13.02
C PHE A 58 -14.23 14.52 -12.99
N ASN A 59 -14.92 15.08 -11.99
CA ASN A 59 -16.37 15.03 -11.82
C ASN A 59 -16.95 13.61 -11.94
N SER A 60 -16.29 12.66 -11.30
CA SER A 60 -16.66 11.24 -11.28
C SER A 60 -18.00 11.04 -10.57
N THR A 61 -18.74 10.00 -10.98
CA THR A 61 -20.02 9.67 -10.34
C THR A 61 -19.80 8.81 -9.11
N PHE A 62 -20.08 9.36 -7.92
CA PHE A 62 -20.05 8.61 -6.67
C PHE A 62 -21.44 8.10 -6.31
N LYS A 63 -21.55 6.80 -6.03
CA LYS A 63 -22.81 6.20 -5.55
C LYS A 63 -22.90 6.32 -4.02
N PRO A 64 -24.10 6.48 -3.47
CA PRO A 64 -24.31 6.36 -2.02
C PRO A 64 -23.80 5.00 -1.51
N LEU A 65 -23.11 5.02 -0.37
CA LEU A 65 -22.66 3.80 0.29
C LEU A 65 -23.84 3.15 1.02
N ASP A 66 -24.20 1.93 0.62
CA ASP A 66 -25.10 1.09 1.42
C ASP A 66 -24.31 0.37 2.54
N SER A 67 -25.02 -0.21 3.51
CA SER A 67 -24.40 -0.88 4.65
C SER A 67 -23.51 -2.07 4.25
N THR A 68 -23.81 -2.76 3.15
CA THR A 68 -23.01 -3.89 2.67
C THR A 68 -21.69 -3.39 2.11
N SER A 69 -21.72 -2.36 1.26
CA SER A 69 -20.51 -1.71 0.74
C SER A 69 -19.64 -1.15 1.87
N LEU A 70 -20.26 -0.53 2.87
CA LEU A 70 -19.57 -0.01 4.04
C LEU A 70 -18.86 -1.13 4.84
N PHE A 71 -19.55 -2.25 5.07
CA PHE A 71 -18.95 -3.42 5.70
C PHE A 71 -17.75 -3.96 4.92
N LEU A 72 -17.85 -4.11 3.60
CA LEU A 72 -16.77 -4.60 2.76
C LEU A 72 -15.54 -3.68 2.78
N ILE A 73 -15.76 -2.36 2.77
CA ILE A 73 -14.69 -1.36 2.93
C ILE A 73 -13.99 -1.53 4.29
N CYS A 74 -14.75 -1.59 5.37
CA CYS A 74 -14.19 -1.74 6.72
C CYS A 74 -13.46 -3.08 6.88
N LEU A 75 -14.02 -4.17 6.32
CA LEU A 75 -13.40 -5.49 6.33
C LEU A 75 -12.04 -5.46 5.63
N GLY A 76 -11.97 -4.90 4.41
CA GLY A 76 -10.71 -4.72 3.69
C GLY A 76 -9.70 -3.87 4.46
N ALA A 77 -10.17 -2.77 5.06
CA ALA A 77 -9.34 -1.89 5.90
C ALA A 77 -8.78 -2.62 7.13
N CYS A 78 -9.55 -3.51 7.76
CA CYS A 78 -9.07 -4.34 8.86
C CYS A 78 -7.92 -5.26 8.40
N TYR A 79 -8.08 -5.97 7.28
CA TYR A 79 -7.03 -6.84 6.76
C TYR A 79 -5.74 -6.07 6.42
N VAL A 80 -5.85 -4.95 5.71
CA VAL A 80 -4.69 -4.12 5.33
C VAL A 80 -4.01 -3.55 6.58
N THR A 81 -4.78 -3.11 7.57
CA THR A 81 -4.23 -2.54 8.81
C THR A 81 -3.51 -3.60 9.63
N ILE A 82 -4.12 -4.75 9.89
CA ILE A 82 -3.48 -5.85 10.63
C ILE A 82 -2.24 -6.35 9.89
N TRP A 83 -2.29 -6.46 8.56
CA TRP A 83 -1.12 -6.78 7.74
C TRP A 83 -0.01 -5.72 7.85
N GLY A 84 -0.37 -4.44 7.87
CA GLY A 84 0.55 -3.33 8.12
C GLY A 84 1.26 -3.44 9.47
N VAL A 85 0.51 -3.73 10.55
CA VAL A 85 1.10 -3.97 11.88
C VAL A 85 2.07 -5.15 11.84
N PHE A 86 1.66 -6.27 11.22
CA PHE A 86 2.52 -7.45 11.09
C PHE A 86 3.84 -7.15 10.37
N ARG A 87 3.79 -6.44 9.23
CA ARG A 87 4.98 -6.02 8.46
C ARG A 87 5.89 -5.08 9.25
N PHE A 88 5.31 -4.17 10.02
CA PHE A 88 6.07 -3.24 10.83
C PHE A 88 6.86 -3.95 11.94
N LEU A 89 6.24 -4.94 12.57
CA LEU A 89 6.85 -5.74 13.65
C LEU A 89 7.85 -6.78 13.12
N ASN A 90 7.56 -7.38 11.96
CA ASN A 90 8.32 -8.50 11.39
C ASN A 90 8.83 -8.19 9.97
N PRO A 91 9.72 -7.21 9.79
CA PRO A 91 10.29 -6.93 8.47
C PRO A 91 11.22 -8.08 8.04
N SER A 92 10.93 -8.67 6.89
CA SER A 92 11.78 -9.69 6.26
C SER A 92 11.66 -9.65 4.74
N TYR A 93 12.60 -10.27 4.04
CA TYR A 93 12.58 -10.37 2.57
C TYR A 93 11.34 -11.07 2.03
N GLN A 94 10.95 -12.18 2.66
CA GLN A 94 9.75 -12.92 2.28
C GLN A 94 8.50 -12.06 2.44
N VAL A 95 8.42 -11.33 3.55
CA VAL A 95 7.31 -10.42 3.85
C VAL A 95 7.24 -9.29 2.83
N GLY A 96 8.38 -8.67 2.46
CA GLY A 96 8.39 -7.61 1.47
C GLY A 96 8.11 -8.08 0.03
N ARG A 97 8.43 -9.33 -0.34
CA ARG A 97 8.00 -9.91 -1.64
C ARG A 97 6.50 -10.12 -1.71
N LEU A 98 5.90 -10.67 -0.65
CA LEU A 98 4.44 -10.82 -0.54
C LEU A 98 3.74 -9.45 -0.55
N ASP A 99 4.35 -8.45 0.09
CA ASP A 99 3.88 -7.07 0.08
C ASP A 99 3.89 -6.47 -1.34
N ALA A 100 4.97 -6.68 -2.10
CA ALA A 100 5.05 -6.24 -3.50
C ALA A 100 3.96 -6.88 -4.38
N ILE A 101 3.74 -8.19 -4.23
CA ILE A 101 2.66 -8.90 -4.95
C ILE A 101 1.31 -8.30 -4.61
N LEU A 102 1.02 -8.09 -3.31
CA LEU A 102 -0.22 -7.47 -2.86
C LEU A 102 -0.42 -6.08 -3.48
N ARG A 103 0.63 -5.24 -3.52
CA ARG A 103 0.57 -3.91 -4.14
C ARG A 103 0.26 -3.99 -5.63
N PHE A 104 0.86 -4.90 -6.37
CA PHE A 104 0.56 -5.09 -7.79
C PHE A 104 -0.87 -5.58 -8.00
N THR A 105 -1.37 -6.50 -7.18
CA THR A 105 -2.77 -6.94 -7.24
C THR A 105 -3.73 -5.78 -6.98
N VAL A 106 -3.49 -4.96 -5.96
CA VAL A 106 -4.32 -3.78 -5.67
C VAL A 106 -4.26 -2.76 -6.82
N ALA A 107 -3.07 -2.51 -7.38
CA ALA A 107 -2.90 -1.62 -8.52
C ALA A 107 -3.71 -2.08 -9.74
N ILE A 108 -3.70 -3.37 -10.07
CA ILE A 108 -4.50 -3.93 -11.16
C ILE A 108 -6.00 -3.74 -10.90
N ILE A 109 -6.46 -4.04 -9.68
CA ILE A 109 -7.87 -3.87 -9.30
C ILE A 109 -8.28 -2.38 -9.41
N GLN A 110 -7.44 -1.46 -8.94
CA GLN A 110 -7.71 -0.02 -9.04
C GLN A 110 -7.86 0.43 -10.50
N ILE A 111 -6.98 0.00 -11.39
CA ILE A 111 -7.06 0.31 -12.83
C ILE A 111 -8.38 -0.20 -13.41
N ILE A 112 -8.76 -1.45 -13.10
CA ILE A 112 -10.03 -2.04 -13.55
C ILE A 112 -11.22 -1.22 -13.03
N CYS A 113 -11.24 -0.89 -11.73
CA CYS A 113 -12.31 -0.12 -11.12
C CYS A 113 -12.42 1.30 -11.71
N VAL A 114 -11.30 1.97 -12.02
CA VAL A 114 -11.31 3.26 -12.71
C VAL A 114 -11.92 3.12 -14.11
N GLY A 115 -11.59 2.05 -14.84
CA GLY A 115 -12.23 1.72 -16.12
C GLY A 115 -13.74 1.46 -16.00
N MET A 116 -14.22 1.04 -14.82
CA MET A 116 -15.64 0.85 -14.50
C MET A 116 -16.33 2.12 -13.97
N GLY A 117 -15.63 3.26 -13.91
CA GLY A 117 -16.18 4.55 -13.48
C GLY A 117 -15.81 5.01 -12.07
N ALA A 118 -14.84 4.36 -11.41
CA ALA A 118 -14.25 4.92 -10.18
C ALA A 118 -13.40 6.16 -10.48
N THR A 119 -13.18 6.99 -9.45
CA THR A 119 -12.42 8.25 -9.61
C THR A 119 -10.99 8.04 -10.11
N PRO A 120 -10.52 8.82 -11.11
CA PRO A 120 -9.13 8.79 -11.58
C PRO A 120 -8.10 9.12 -10.50
N ILE A 121 -8.48 9.73 -9.38
CA ILE A 121 -7.59 9.95 -8.21
C ILE A 121 -6.93 8.65 -7.77
N LEU A 122 -7.64 7.51 -7.88
CA LEU A 122 -7.11 6.21 -7.52
C LEU A 122 -5.84 5.87 -8.32
N LEU A 123 -5.67 6.37 -9.55
CA LEU A 123 -4.46 6.15 -10.35
C LEU A 123 -3.22 6.82 -9.76
N GLY A 124 -3.39 7.93 -9.04
CA GLY A 124 -2.29 8.53 -8.28
C GLY A 124 -1.80 7.60 -7.18
N ILE A 125 -2.73 6.94 -6.49
CA ILE A 125 -2.41 5.90 -5.49
C ILE A 125 -1.81 4.67 -6.18
N THR A 126 -2.37 4.23 -7.31
CA THR A 126 -1.85 3.12 -8.13
C THR A 126 -0.38 3.35 -8.49
N ALA A 127 -0.01 4.56 -8.91
CA ALA A 127 1.37 4.90 -9.24
C ALA A 127 2.31 4.70 -8.04
N VAL A 128 1.91 5.18 -6.85
CA VAL A 128 2.67 4.98 -5.61
C VAL A 128 2.82 3.48 -5.28
N LEU A 129 1.74 2.70 -5.39
CA LEU A 129 1.77 1.26 -5.12
C LEU A 129 2.72 0.52 -6.07
N ILE A 130 2.69 0.85 -7.36
CA ILE A 130 3.59 0.27 -8.36
C ILE A 130 5.04 0.64 -8.06
N THR A 131 5.33 1.92 -7.80
CA THR A 131 6.70 2.36 -7.48
C THR A 131 7.23 1.62 -6.24
N LEU A 132 6.47 1.59 -5.14
CA LEU A 132 6.89 0.90 -3.93
C LEU A 132 7.02 -0.62 -4.13
N GLY A 133 6.11 -1.23 -4.89
CA GLY A 133 6.16 -2.65 -5.23
C GLY A 133 7.41 -3.01 -6.04
N LEU A 134 7.74 -2.22 -7.05
CA LEU A 134 8.96 -2.42 -7.86
C LEU A 134 10.22 -2.27 -7.01
N VAL A 135 10.31 -1.22 -6.19
CA VAL A 135 11.48 -1.01 -5.32
C VAL A 135 11.64 -2.18 -4.34
N GLN A 136 10.56 -2.66 -3.72
CA GLN A 136 10.65 -3.83 -2.82
C GLN A 136 11.01 -5.12 -3.55
N TRP A 137 10.49 -5.34 -4.75
CA TRP A 137 10.76 -6.54 -5.54
C TRP A 137 12.23 -6.64 -5.93
N PHE A 138 12.76 -5.61 -6.60
CA PHE A 138 14.14 -5.61 -7.07
C PHE A 138 15.15 -5.60 -5.92
N MET A 139 14.86 -4.86 -4.84
CA MET A 139 15.75 -4.84 -3.69
C MET A 139 15.77 -6.19 -2.95
N ALA A 140 14.64 -6.93 -2.95
CA ALA A 140 14.61 -8.28 -2.39
C ALA A 140 15.42 -9.27 -3.23
N GLU A 141 15.35 -9.22 -4.56
CA GLU A 141 16.16 -10.05 -5.46
C GLU A 141 17.65 -9.78 -5.26
N SER A 142 18.06 -8.51 -5.22
CA SER A 142 19.47 -8.12 -5.04
C SER A 142 20.11 -8.54 -3.71
N LEU A 143 19.29 -8.96 -2.73
CA LEU A 143 19.73 -9.37 -1.40
C LEU A 143 19.54 -10.89 -1.18
N SER A 144 18.90 -11.60 -2.11
CA SER A 144 18.80 -13.06 -2.12
C SER A 144 19.90 -13.74 -2.93
N ASP A 145 20.57 -13.01 -3.82
CA ASP A 145 21.71 -13.44 -4.62
C ASP A 145 23.05 -13.17 -3.90
#